data_AF-A0A061DA55-F1
#
_entry.id   AF-A0A061DA55-F1
#
_cell.length_a   1.000
_cell.length_b   1.000
_cell.length_c   1.000
_cell.angle_alpha   90.00
_cell.angle_beta   90.00
_cell.angle_gamma   90.00
#
_symmetry.space_group_name_H-M   'P 1'
#
loop_
_entity.id
_entity.type
_entity.pdbx_description
1 polymer ?
#
loop_
_entity_poly.entity_id
_entity_poly.type
_entity_poly.pdbx_seq_one_letter_code
_entity_poly.pdbx_strand_id
1 'polypeptide(L)'
;MKFSSATLQRRVLSAGRSAADCLEEFRRLAAEQSRCRLTFEGWPPPSRLQIGDGTLAPLGRDIFVFRRALKDGLRSEPTLVLCCAGRPMLMLRRSEFEALVQRLQWIKDQMKEFYKLI
;
A
#
# COMPACT_ATOMS: atom_id res chain seq x y z
N MET A 1 -10.86 8.15 22.26
CA MET A 1 -12.03 7.34 21.87
C MET A 1 -12.23 6.26 22.93
N LYS A 2 -13.38 6.24 23.60
CA LYS A 2 -13.68 5.33 24.70
C LYS A 2 -14.08 3.97 24.09
N PHE A 3 -13.29 2.93 24.32
CA PHE A 3 -13.72 1.56 24.05
C PHE A 3 -14.75 1.19 25.13
N SER A 4 -16.03 1.23 24.76
CA SER A 4 -17.07 0.63 25.58
C SER A 4 -16.86 -0.87 25.55
N SER A 5 -16.40 -1.44 26.66
CA SER A 5 -16.38 -2.88 26.89
C SER A 5 -17.83 -3.35 26.95
N ALA A 6 -18.37 -3.70 25.79
CA ALA A 6 -19.66 -4.33 25.70
C ALA A 6 -19.52 -5.71 26.32
N THR A 7 -20.11 -5.84 27.51
CA THR A 7 -20.45 -7.06 28.23
C THR A 7 -20.57 -8.23 27.27
N LEU A 8 -19.58 -9.12 27.31
CA LEU A 8 -19.67 -10.47 26.75
C LEU A 8 -20.76 -11.19 27.55
N GLN A 9 -22.02 -10.96 27.17
CA GLN A 9 -23.14 -11.75 27.64
C GLN A 9 -22.86 -13.17 27.21
N ARG A 10 -22.45 -13.99 28.19
CA ARG A 10 -22.32 -15.43 28.07
C ARG A 10 -23.71 -15.96 27.76
N ARG A 11 -24.10 -15.97 26.49
CA ARG A 11 -25.31 -16.65 26.02
C ARG A 11 -25.10 -18.12 26.34
N VAL A 12 -25.80 -18.56 27.38
CA VAL A 12 -26.04 -19.98 27.64
C VAL A 12 -26.53 -20.56 26.32
N LEU A 13 -25.73 -21.48 25.76
CA LEU A 13 -26.06 -22.22 24.54
C LEU A 13 -27.42 -22.88 24.80
N SER A 14 -28.46 -22.39 24.14
CA SER A 14 -29.77 -23.01 24.18
C SER A 14 -29.62 -24.44 23.67
N ALA A 15 -29.91 -25.41 24.54
CA ALA A 15 -30.11 -26.80 24.18
C ALA A 15 -31.09 -26.86 22.99
N GLY A 16 -30.63 -27.28 21.81
CA GLY A 16 -31.47 -27.43 20.62
C GLY A 16 -30.84 -27.13 19.26
N ARG A 17 -29.59 -26.67 19.17
CA ARG A 17 -28.90 -26.53 17.87
C ARG A 17 -27.83 -27.60 17.71
N SER A 18 -27.79 -28.25 16.55
CA SER A 18 -26.73 -29.19 16.22
C SER A 18 -25.42 -28.42 15.95
N ALA A 19 -24.28 -29.08 16.14
CA ALA A 19 -22.99 -28.47 15.83
C ALA A 19 -22.88 -28.04 14.36
N ALA A 20 -23.59 -28.74 13.47
CA ALA A 20 -23.69 -28.39 12.05
C ALA A 20 -24.40 -27.05 11.84
N ASP A 21 -25.50 -26.80 12.56
CA ASP A 21 -26.24 -25.53 12.48
C ASP A 21 -25.39 -24.35 12.96
N CYS A 22 -24.62 -24.55 14.05
CA CYS A 22 -23.70 -23.54 14.54
C CYS A 22 -22.57 -23.25 13.54
N LEU A 23 -22.06 -24.28 12.86
CA LEU A 23 -21.02 -24.13 11.85
C LEU A 23 -21.52 -23.38 10.62
N GLU A 24 -22.73 -23.70 10.15
CA GLU A 24 -23.36 -22.98 9.02
C GLU A 24 -23.66 -21.53 9.38
N GLU A 25 -24.15 -21.26 10.59
CA GLU A 25 -24.35 -19.90 11.07
C GLU A 25 -23.04 -19.13 11.18
N PHE A 26 -21.98 -19.77 11.68
CA PHE A 26 -20.63 -19.19 11.70
C PHE A 26 -20.13 -18.88 10.30
N ARG A 27 -20.25 -19.82 9.34
CA ARG A 27 -19.85 -19.61 7.94
C ARG A 27 -20.59 -18.45 7.32
N ARG A 28 -21.90 -18.33 7.56
CA ARG A 28 -22.72 -17.21 7.08
C ARG A 28 -22.25 -15.89 7.65
N LEU A 29 -22.08 -15.79 8.97
CA LEU A 29 -21.63 -14.57 9.65
C LEU A 29 -20.20 -14.19 9.23
N ALA A 30 -19.31 -15.17 9.12
CA ALA A 30 -17.96 -14.97 8.64
C ALA A 30 -17.96 -14.50 7.19
N ALA A 31 -18.80 -15.07 6.30
CA ALA A 31 -18.95 -14.62 4.92
C ALA A 31 -19.52 -13.21 4.82
N GLU A 32 -20.49 -12.85 5.66
CA GLU A 32 -21.04 -11.50 5.75
C GLU A 32 -19.99 -10.48 6.21
N GLN A 33 -19.19 -10.82 7.23
CA GLN A 33 -18.10 -9.95 7.71
C GLN A 33 -16.88 -9.92 6.79
N SER A 34 -16.58 -11.02 6.10
CA SER A 34 -15.43 -11.11 5.18
C SER A 34 -15.70 -10.51 3.79
N ARG A 35 -16.89 -9.94 3.56
CA ARG A 35 -17.14 -8.97 2.47
C ARG A 35 -16.41 -7.63 2.69
N CYS A 36 -15.27 -7.64 3.37
CA CYS A 36 -14.38 -6.50 3.44
C CYS A 36 -13.61 -6.38 2.11
N ARG A 37 -13.54 -5.15 1.59
CA ARG A 37 -12.69 -4.84 0.44
C ARG A 37 -11.24 -5.13 0.85
N LEU A 38 -10.53 -5.96 0.08
CA LEU A 38 -9.12 -6.25 0.31
C LEU A 38 -8.35 -4.93 0.45
N THR A 39 -7.79 -4.67 1.64
CA THR A 39 -7.06 -3.43 1.93
C THR A 39 -5.66 -3.45 1.32
N PHE A 40 -5.15 -4.64 1.01
CA PHE A 40 -3.85 -4.86 0.41
C PHE A 40 -4.00 -5.52 -0.96
N GLU A 41 -3.57 -4.84 -2.02
CA GLU A 41 -3.68 -5.32 -3.41
C GLU A 41 -2.49 -6.20 -3.85
N GLY A 42 -1.54 -6.48 -2.95
CA GLY A 42 -0.28 -7.12 -3.29
C GLY A 42 0.82 -6.14 -3.68
N TRP A 43 2.00 -6.67 -4.03
CA TRP A 43 3.14 -5.89 -4.48
C TRP A 43 3.84 -6.55 -5.68
N PRO A 44 4.21 -5.79 -6.72
CA PRO A 44 3.74 -4.42 -7.00
C PRO A 44 2.22 -4.41 -7.29
N PRO A 45 1.49 -3.34 -6.96
CA PRO A 45 0.04 -3.31 -7.09
C PRO A 45 -0.40 -3.58 -8.54
N PRO A 46 -1.47 -4.37 -8.78
CA PRO A 46 -1.99 -4.60 -10.12
C PRO A 46 -2.59 -3.32 -10.73
N SER A 47 -3.07 -2.40 -9.88
CA SER A 47 -3.60 -1.09 -10.27
C SER A 47 -2.53 -0.05 -10.63
N ARG A 48 -1.25 -0.44 -10.64
CA ARG A 48 -0.14 0.46 -10.96
C ARG A 48 -0.17 0.91 -12.43
N LEU A 49 0.23 2.15 -12.64
CA LEU A 49 0.50 2.72 -13.95
C LEU A 49 2.02 2.66 -14.20
N GLN A 50 2.46 1.85 -15.16
CA GLN A 50 3.86 1.85 -15.60
C GLN A 50 4.19 3.17 -16.30
N ILE A 51 5.42 3.67 -16.07
CA ILE A 51 5.93 4.86 -16.73
C ILE A 51 6.87 4.43 -17.85
N GLY A 52 6.64 4.93 -19.07
CA GLY A 52 7.47 4.61 -20.22
C GLY A 52 7.41 3.12 -20.57
N ASP A 53 8.59 2.54 -20.82
CA ASP A 53 8.82 1.11 -21.01
C ASP A 53 8.77 0.30 -19.69
N GLY A 54 8.55 0.97 -18.55
CA GLY A 54 8.47 0.35 -17.22
C GLY A 54 9.82 0.21 -16.52
N THR A 55 10.94 0.55 -17.17
CA THR A 55 12.27 0.46 -16.60
C THR A 55 13.02 1.78 -16.79
N LEU A 56 13.54 2.35 -15.71
CA LEU A 56 14.36 3.55 -15.75
C LEU A 56 15.75 3.22 -16.30
N ALA A 57 15.88 3.12 -17.62
CA ALA A 57 17.16 2.95 -18.30
C ALA A 57 18.04 4.21 -18.14
N PRO A 58 19.37 4.08 -17.96
CA PRO A 58 20.17 2.84 -17.97
C PRO A 58 20.23 2.12 -16.60
N LEU A 59 19.53 2.61 -15.58
CA LEU A 59 19.66 2.11 -14.21
C LEU A 59 19.07 0.69 -14.00
N GLY A 60 18.27 0.20 -14.95
CA GLY A 60 17.63 -1.12 -14.85
C GLY A 60 16.71 -1.23 -13.64
N ARG A 61 16.02 -0.14 -13.29
CA ARG A 61 15.13 -0.04 -12.12
C ARG A 61 13.69 0.05 -12.56
N ASP A 62 12.80 -0.72 -11.97
CA ASP A 62 11.37 -0.60 -12.31
C ASP A 62 10.82 0.72 -11.81
N ILE A 63 10.02 1.38 -12.65
CA ILE A 63 9.40 2.66 -12.32
C ILE A 63 7.91 2.63 -12.65
N PHE A 64 7.09 2.97 -11.66
CA PHE A 64 5.65 3.04 -11.82
C PHE A 64 5.02 3.99 -10.80
N VAL A 65 3.79 4.40 -11.08
CA VAL A 65 2.94 5.17 -10.18
C VAL A 65 1.81 4.28 -9.70
N PHE A 66 1.46 4.39 -8.42
CA PHE A 66 0.25 3.74 -7.91
C PHE A 66 -0.44 4.63 -6.89
N ARG A 67 -1.68 4.27 -6.54
CA ARG A 67 -2.45 4.92 -5.48
C ARG A 67 -2.05 4.33 -4.14
N ARG A 68 -1.26 5.07 -3.37
CA ARG A 68 -0.87 4.69 -2.02
C ARG A 68 -1.97 5.10 -1.04
N ALA A 69 -2.49 4.16 -0.26
CA ALA A 69 -3.40 4.48 0.82
C ALA A 69 -2.69 5.28 1.93
N LEU A 70 -3.36 6.31 2.45
CA LEU A 70 -2.89 7.09 3.59
C LEU A 70 -3.21 6.36 4.90
N LYS A 71 -2.75 6.93 6.03
CA LYS A 71 -2.94 6.34 7.37
C LYS A 71 -4.40 6.07 7.74
N ASP A 72 -5.33 6.82 7.13
CA ASP A 72 -6.77 6.67 7.36
C ASP A 72 -7.40 5.57 6.51
N GLY A 73 -6.68 4.98 5.55
CA GLY A 73 -7.16 3.90 4.66
C GLY A 73 -8.26 4.31 3.68
N LEU A 74 -8.87 5.48 3.87
CA LEU A 74 -9.96 6.02 3.03
C LEU A 74 -9.42 6.86 1.89
N ARG A 75 -8.37 7.64 2.16
CA ARG A 75 -7.76 8.51 1.16
C ARG A 75 -6.53 7.83 0.57
N SER A 76 -6.28 8.12 -0.69
CA SER A 76 -5.10 7.65 -1.40
C SER A 76 -4.42 8.82 -2.10
N GLU A 77 -3.11 8.73 -2.25
CA GLU A 77 -2.31 9.70 -2.99
C GLU A 77 -1.52 9.03 -4.12
N PRO A 78 -1.33 9.71 -5.26
CA PRO A 78 -0.45 9.23 -6.30
C PRO A 78 0.99 9.24 -5.79
N THR A 79 1.63 8.08 -5.83
CA THR A 79 3.02 7.89 -5.38
C THR A 79 3.83 7.30 -6.51
N LEU A 80 4.91 7.99 -6.87
CA LEU A 80 5.94 7.47 -7.77
C LEU A 80 6.82 6.50 -6.99
N VAL A 81 7.14 5.35 -7.59
CA VAL A 81 8.01 4.34 -6.99
C VAL A 81 9.13 4.01 -7.94
N LEU A 82 10.35 3.96 -7.40
CA LEU A 82 11.50 3.33 -8.03
C LEU A 82 11.85 2.06 -7.26
N CYS A 83 11.92 0.94 -7.98
CA CYS A 83 12.23 -0.37 -7.40
C CYS A 83 13.62 -0.86 -7.78
N CYS A 84 14.24 -1.61 -6.86
CA CYS A 84 15.43 -2.41 -7.12
C CYS A 84 15.07 -3.87 -6.87
N ALA A 85 15.22 -4.73 -7.88
CA ALA A 85 14.88 -6.16 -7.80
C ALA A 85 13.47 -6.42 -7.22
N GLY A 86 12.48 -5.64 -7.68
CA GLY A 86 11.09 -5.75 -7.23
C GLY A 86 10.79 -5.16 -5.84
N ARG A 87 11.76 -4.62 -5.11
CA ARG A 87 11.55 -3.96 -3.81
C ARG A 87 11.49 -2.43 -3.96
N PRO A 88 10.54 -1.74 -3.32
CA PRO A 88 10.49 -0.28 -3.36
C PRO A 88 11.72 0.29 -2.65
N MET A 89 12.51 1.10 -3.35
CA MET A 89 13.68 1.78 -2.79
C MET A 89 13.37 3.24 -2.50
N LEU A 90 12.66 3.90 -3.41
CA LEU A 90 12.28 5.29 -3.27
C LEU A 90 10.81 5.44 -3.63
N MET A 91 10.07 6.08 -2.73
CA MET A 91 8.67 6.42 -2.93
C MET A 91 8.53 7.93 -2.76
N LEU A 92 8.02 8.59 -3.78
CA LEU A 92 7.85 10.04 -3.78
C LEU A 92 6.39 10.36 -3.99
N ARG A 93 5.82 11.10 -3.05
CA ARG A 93 4.54 11.77 -3.27
C ARG A 93 4.73 12.89 -4.27
N ARG A 94 3.64 13.36 -4.85
CA ARG A 94 3.67 14.43 -5.86
C ARG A 94 4.51 15.64 -5.44
N SER A 95 4.29 16.18 -4.24
CA SER A 95 5.01 17.35 -3.75
C SER A 95 6.51 17.08 -3.53
N GLU A 96 6.87 15.88 -3.09
CA GLU A 96 8.26 15.47 -2.90
C GLU A 96 8.97 15.31 -4.25
N PHE A 97 8.28 14.77 -5.25
CA PHE A 97 8.80 14.69 -6.61
C PHE A 97 8.99 16.07 -7.24
N GLU A 98 8.00 16.97 -7.11
CA GLU A 98 8.10 18.35 -7.61
C GLU A 98 9.29 19.09 -6.96
N ALA A 99 9.48 18.93 -5.64
CA ALA A 99 10.63 19.50 -4.93
C ALA A 99 11.96 18.88 -5.37
N LEU A 100 12.00 17.57 -5.65
CA LEU A 100 13.20 16.91 -6.19
C LEU A 100 13.55 17.48 -7.57
N VAL A 101 12.56 17.64 -8.46
CA VAL A 101 12.74 18.19 -9.81
C VAL A 101 13.37 19.58 -9.76
N GLN A 102 12.90 20.45 -8.85
CA GLN A 102 13.47 21.78 -8.65
C GLN A 102 14.95 21.75 -8.23
N ARG A 103 15.38 20.71 -7.51
CA ARG A 103 16.77 20.55 -7.05
C ARG A 103 17.68 19.78 -8.02
N LEU A 104 17.13 19.16 -9.07
CA LEU A 104 17.90 18.31 -9.99
C LEU A 104 19.07 19.04 -10.64
N GLN A 105 18.90 20.31 -11.01
CA GLN A 105 19.97 21.07 -11.64
C GLN A 105 21.15 21.26 -10.68
N TRP A 106 20.87 21.70 -9.45
CA TRP A 106 21.89 21.83 -8.41
C TRP A 106 22.60 20.50 -8.12
N ILE A 107 21.86 19.39 -8.03
CA ILE A 107 22.45 18.06 -7.84
C ILE A 107 23.42 17.72 -8.99
N LYS A 108 23.01 17.95 -10.24
CA LYS A 108 23.86 17.72 -11.41
C LYS A 108 25.15 18.55 -11.35
N ASP A 109 25.05 19.80 -10.93
CA ASP A 109 26.22 20.68 -10.83
C ASP A 109 27.18 20.20 -9.72
N GLN A 110 26.65 19.81 -8.55
CA GLN A 110 27.46 19.20 -7.48
C GLN A 110 28.17 17.91 -7.94
N MET A 111 27.48 17.05 -8.70
CA MET A 111 28.07 15.82 -9.24
C MET A 111 29.22 16.12 -10.22
N LYS A 112 29.05 17.13 -11.08
CA LYS A 112 30.09 17.56 -12.01
C LYS A 112 31.33 18.09 -11.30
N GLU A 113 31.13 18.93 -10.27
CA GLU A 113 32.26 19.44 -9.47
C GLU A 113 32.99 18.32 -8.76
N PHE A 114 32.25 17.36 -8.16
CA PHE A 114 32.88 16.21 -7.52
C PHE A 114 33.65 15.33 -8.49
N TYR A 115 33.16 15.14 -9.72
CA TYR A 115 33.85 14.34 -10.73
C TYR A 115 35.23 14.93 -11.10
N LYS A 116 35.42 16.25 -11.00
CA LYS A 116 36.74 16.88 -11.23
C LYS A 116 37.78 16.50 -10.17
N LEU A 117 37.35 15.96 -9.03
CA LEU A 117 38.23 15.55 -7.93
C LEU A 117 38.69 14.09 -8.03
N ILE A 118 38.14 13.33 -8.98
CA ILE A 118 38.51 11.93 -9.28
C ILE A 118 39.41 11.92 -10.52
#